data_AF-A0AA95FME0-F1
#
_entry.id   AF-A0AA95FME0-F1
#
_cell.length_a   1.000
_cell.length_b   1.000
_cell.length_c   1.000
_cell.angle_alpha   90.00
_cell.angle_beta   90.00
_cell.angle_gamma   90.00
#
_symmetry.space_group_name_H-M   'P 1'
#
loop_
_entity.id
_entity.type
_entity.pdbx_description
1 polymer ?
#
loop_
_entity_poly.entity_id
_entity_poly.type
_entity_poly.pdbx_seq_one_letter_code
_entity_poly.pdbx_strand_id
1 'polypeptide(L)'
;MKISNVKNDKGVQTGLFIPIEELSELKDNLKENSQMRLLLEDLMKKWQEDNMFLNTTMPEGRTIRETHEKSIITTENLYKEAFAKGVSLHYKDDRCTTEKEFICANPDGSEDLVAFNADSRKYSFIKQLLPAGKGRWAYTNNKN
;
A
#
# COMPACT_ATOMS: atom_id res chain seq x y z
N MET A 1 -8.28 -29.74 19.34
CA MET A 1 -8.43 -30.41 18.04
C MET A 1 -9.85 -30.37 17.45
N LYS A 2 -10.11 -29.42 16.55
CA LYS A 2 -11.31 -29.40 15.67
C LYS A 2 -11.08 -30.28 14.44
N ILE A 3 -12.02 -31.18 14.14
CA ILE A 3 -11.93 -32.11 12.99
C ILE A 3 -13.25 -32.04 12.22
N SER A 4 -13.17 -31.92 10.89
CA SER A 4 -14.33 -31.93 10.00
C SER A 4 -14.26 -33.11 9.05
N ASN A 5 -15.40 -33.75 8.78
CA ASN A 5 -15.47 -34.83 7.80
C ASN A 5 -15.54 -34.24 6.38
N VAL A 6 -14.64 -34.69 5.50
CA VAL A 6 -14.72 -34.40 4.07
C VAL A 6 -15.57 -35.49 3.42
N LYS A 7 -16.64 -35.07 2.76
CA LYS A 7 -17.54 -35.95 2.01
C LYS A 7 -17.44 -35.63 0.53
N ASN A 8 -17.55 -36.66 -0.32
CA ASN A 8 -17.69 -36.46 -1.75
C ASN A 8 -19.12 -36.03 -2.13
N ASP A 9 -19.32 -35.74 -3.42
CA ASP A 9 -20.60 -35.29 -3.99
C ASP A 9 -21.75 -36.30 -3.81
N LYS A 10 -21.44 -37.55 -3.43
CA LYS A 10 -22.41 -38.61 -3.12
C LYS A 10 -22.66 -38.75 -1.62
N GLY A 11 -22.15 -37.85 -0.79
CA GLY A 11 -22.29 -37.84 0.67
C GLY A 11 -21.43 -38.88 1.40
N VAL A 12 -20.55 -39.60 0.70
CA VAL A 12 -19.66 -40.61 1.29
C VAL A 12 -18.43 -39.92 1.86
N GLN A 13 -18.06 -40.26 3.10
CA GLN A 13 -16.87 -39.73 3.75
C GLN A 13 -15.60 -40.23 3.05
N THR A 14 -14.78 -39.30 2.56
CA THR A 14 -13.54 -39.58 1.83
C THR A 14 -12.30 -39.10 2.58
N GLY A 15 -12.46 -38.30 3.63
CA GLY A 15 -11.33 -37.85 4.42
C GLY A 15 -11.73 -37.11 5.69
N LEU A 16 -10.70 -36.69 6.42
CA LEU A 16 -10.79 -35.81 7.58
C LEU A 16 -10.02 -34.54 7.26
N PHE A 17 -10.65 -33.40 7.51
CA PHE A 17 -10.02 -32.10 7.47
C PHE A 17 -9.67 -31.68 8.90
N ILE A 18 -8.39 -31.40 9.12
CA ILE A 18 -7.86 -30.88 10.38
C ILE A 18 -7.20 -29.54 10.04
N PRO A 19 -7.68 -28.41 10.61
CA PRO A 19 -7.00 -27.14 10.46
C PRO A 19 -5.57 -27.21 10.96
N ILE A 20 -4.64 -26.56 10.27
CA ILE A 20 -3.21 -26.66 10.59
C ILE A 20 -2.85 -26.03 11.94
N GLU A 21 -3.66 -25.07 12.41
CA GLU A 21 -3.56 -24.47 13.73
C GLU A 21 -3.73 -25.53 14.84
N GLU A 22 -4.57 -26.55 14.57
CA GLU A 22 -4.85 -27.67 15.47
C GLU A 22 -3.79 -28.78 15.38
N LEU A 23 -2.88 -28.73 14.37
CA LEU A 23 -1.78 -29.70 14.22
C LEU A 23 -0.57 -29.39 15.12
N SER A 24 -0.49 -28.17 15.66
CA SER A 24 0.55 -27.77 16.62
C SER A 24 0.53 -28.65 17.87
N GLU A 25 -0.65 -28.82 18.46
CA GLU A 25 -0.90 -29.69 19.61
C GLU A 25 -0.56 -31.15 19.32
N LEU A 26 -0.85 -31.64 18.11
CA LEU A 26 -0.50 -32.99 17.69
C LEU A 26 1.02 -33.17 17.57
N LYS A 27 1.72 -32.21 16.97
CA LYS A 27 3.18 -32.23 16.80
C LYS A 27 3.91 -32.29 18.14
N ASP A 28 3.46 -31.49 19.12
CA ASP A 28 4.11 -31.39 20.43
C ASP A 28 3.97 -32.67 21.27
N ASN A 29 2.95 -33.49 20.98
CA ASN A 29 2.75 -34.79 21.61
C ASN A 29 3.49 -35.95 20.90
N LEU A 30 4.17 -35.71 19.78
CA LEU A 30 4.95 -36.71 19.06
C LEU A 30 6.41 -36.74 19.50
N LYS A 31 7.00 -37.94 19.49
CA LYS A 31 8.44 -38.13 19.74
C LYS A 31 9.27 -37.28 18.76
N GLU A 32 10.30 -36.63 19.28
CA GLU A 32 11.16 -35.67 18.55
C GLU A 32 11.69 -36.23 17.22
N ASN A 33 12.09 -37.50 17.17
CA ASN A 33 12.68 -38.12 15.98
C ASN A 33 11.67 -38.96 15.16
N SER A 34 10.37 -38.79 15.38
CA SER A 34 9.37 -39.55 14.61
C SER A 34 9.20 -38.98 13.20
N GLN A 35 9.06 -39.86 12.22
CA GLN A 35 8.82 -39.47 10.82
C GLN A 35 7.57 -38.60 10.67
N MET A 36 6.53 -38.87 11.48
CA MET A 36 5.30 -38.08 11.50
C MET A 36 5.55 -36.65 12.00
N ARG A 37 6.41 -36.46 13.01
CA ARG A 37 6.75 -35.13 13.51
C ARG A 37 7.51 -34.32 12.46
N LEU A 38 8.50 -34.93 11.82
CA LEU A 38 9.26 -34.29 10.73
C LEU A 38 8.35 -33.88 9.57
N LEU A 39 7.39 -34.75 9.19
CA LEU A 39 6.39 -34.44 8.18
C LEU A 39 5.51 -33.26 8.58
N LEU A 40 5.04 -33.21 9.83
CA LEU A 40 4.23 -32.11 10.32
C LEU A 40 5.02 -30.79 10.38
N GLU A 41 6.30 -30.83 10.78
CA GLU A 41 7.16 -29.65 10.79
C GLU A 41 7.36 -29.06 9.39
N ASP A 42 7.60 -29.90 8.38
CA ASP A 42 7.71 -29.46 6.98
C ASP A 42 6.40 -28.86 6.45
N LEU A 43 5.26 -29.51 6.71
CA LEU A 43 3.94 -29.01 6.32
C LEU A 43 3.61 -27.67 6.96
N MET A 44 3.88 -27.52 8.26
CA MET A 44 3.64 -26.27 9.00
C MET A 44 4.54 -25.15 8.50
N LYS A 45 5.83 -25.43 8.24
CA LYS A 45 6.76 -24.46 7.66
C LYS A 45 6.28 -23.97 6.29
N LYS A 46 5.91 -24.90 5.41
CA LYS A 46 5.40 -24.57 4.08
C LYS A 46 4.11 -23.73 4.15
N TRP A 47 3.17 -24.12 5.02
CA TRP A 47 1.95 -23.33 5.22
C TRP A 47 2.25 -21.92 5.73
N GLN A 48 3.22 -21.77 6.64
CA GLN A 48 3.61 -20.47 7.15
C GLN A 48 4.25 -19.60 6.05
N GLU A 49 5.10 -20.17 5.20
CA GLU A 49 5.70 -19.50 4.03
C GLU A 49 4.61 -19.07 3.03
N ASP A 50 3.69 -19.97 2.69
CA ASP A 50 2.59 -19.70 1.76
C ASP A 50 1.63 -18.63 2.32
N ASN A 51 1.30 -18.66 3.62
CA ASN A 51 0.45 -17.64 4.24
C ASN A 51 1.17 -16.30 4.40
N MET A 52 2.47 -16.30 4.67
CA MET A 52 3.24 -15.06 4.68
C MET A 52 3.25 -14.43 3.29
N PHE A 53 3.40 -15.23 2.23
CA PHE A 53 3.27 -14.77 0.85
C PHE A 53 1.86 -14.22 0.57
N LEU A 54 0.80 -14.96 0.88
CA LEU A 54 -0.59 -14.52 0.67
C LEU A 54 -0.95 -13.25 1.46
N ASN A 55 -0.46 -13.12 2.70
CA ASN A 55 -0.73 -11.95 3.54
C ASN A 55 0.13 -10.72 3.18
N THR A 56 1.17 -10.90 2.38
CA THR A 56 2.03 -9.80 1.89
C THR A 56 1.78 -9.46 0.43
N THR A 57 0.94 -10.23 -0.26
CA THR A 57 0.65 -10.11 -1.70
C THR A 57 -0.80 -9.73 -1.93
N MET A 58 -1.02 -8.66 -2.69
CA MET A 58 -2.33 -8.19 -3.12
C MET A 58 -2.97 -9.18 -4.11
N PRO A 59 -4.31 -9.16 -4.31
CA PRO A 59 -5.03 -10.09 -5.21
C PRO A 59 -4.49 -10.14 -6.66
N GLU A 60 -3.78 -9.09 -7.07
CA GLU A 60 -3.09 -8.92 -8.35
C GLU A 60 -1.71 -9.57 -8.43
N GLY A 61 -1.30 -10.33 -7.40
CA GLY A 61 -0.03 -11.07 -7.36
C GLY A 61 1.20 -10.22 -7.05
N ARG A 62 1.01 -8.95 -6.65
CA ARG A 62 2.08 -8.02 -6.29
C ARG A 62 2.20 -7.92 -4.79
N THR A 63 3.42 -7.79 -4.28
CA THR A 63 3.63 -7.48 -2.86
C THR A 63 3.11 -6.07 -2.52
N ILE A 64 2.78 -5.83 -1.25
CA ILE A 64 2.40 -4.49 -0.75
C ILE A 64 3.45 -3.44 -1.14
N ARG A 65 4.74 -3.80 -1.09
CA ARG A 65 5.86 -2.92 -1.46
C ARG A 65 5.81 -2.54 -2.94
N GLU A 66 5.66 -3.50 -3.83
CA GLU A 66 5.59 -3.25 -5.28
C GLU A 66 4.35 -2.42 -5.66
N THR A 67 3.22 -2.67 -5.01
CA THR A 67 2.00 -1.87 -5.20
C THR A 67 2.21 -0.43 -4.71
N HIS A 68 2.87 -0.23 -3.57
CA HIS A 68 3.21 1.10 -3.05
C HIS A 68 4.17 1.85 -4.00
N GLU A 69 5.26 1.21 -4.45
CA GLU A 69 6.21 1.79 -5.40
C GLU A 69 5.52 2.20 -6.71
N LYS A 70 4.66 1.34 -7.28
CA LYS A 70 3.89 1.68 -8.47
C LYS A 70 2.90 2.83 -8.22
N SER A 71 2.28 2.88 -7.04
CA SER A 71 1.33 3.94 -6.69
C SER A 71 2.00 5.30 -6.65
N ILE A 72 3.23 5.37 -6.10
CA ILE A 72 4.05 6.58 -6.11
C ILE A 72 4.31 7.05 -7.55
N ILE A 73 4.84 6.17 -8.39
CA ILE A 73 5.17 6.50 -9.79
C ILE A 73 3.93 6.97 -10.56
N THR A 74 2.82 6.25 -10.39
CA THR A 74 1.55 6.57 -11.08
C THR A 74 1.02 7.93 -10.64
N THR A 75 1.05 8.21 -9.34
CA THR A 75 0.58 9.48 -8.76
C THR A 75 1.46 10.63 -9.21
N GLU A 76 2.78 10.45 -9.21
CA GLU A 76 3.72 11.47 -9.68
C GLU A 76 3.50 11.80 -11.16
N ASN A 77 3.32 10.78 -12.02
CA ASN A 77 3.03 10.99 -13.44
C ASN A 77 1.70 11.72 -13.65
N LEU A 78 0.66 11.37 -12.90
CA LEU A 78 -0.63 12.07 -12.95
C LEU A 78 -0.48 13.56 -12.62
N TYR A 79 0.26 13.88 -11.56
CA TYR A 79 0.51 15.28 -11.19
C TYR A 79 1.36 16.02 -12.22
N LYS A 80 2.40 15.38 -12.78
CA LYS A 80 3.20 15.94 -13.89
C LYS A 80 2.31 16.32 -15.07
N GLU A 81 1.43 15.40 -15.50
CA GLU A 81 0.51 15.64 -16.61
C GLU A 81 -0.50 16.74 -16.31
N ALA A 82 -1.06 16.78 -15.10
CA ALA A 82 -2.00 17.81 -14.69
C ALA A 82 -1.34 19.20 -14.72
N PHE A 83 -0.14 19.32 -14.16
CA PHE A 83 0.59 20.57 -14.14
C PHE A 83 0.98 21.03 -15.55
N ALA A 84 1.44 20.11 -16.41
CA ALA A 84 1.73 20.41 -17.81
C ALA A 84 0.50 20.87 -18.62
N LYS A 85 -0.72 20.58 -18.14
CA LYS A 85 -2.00 21.07 -18.68
C LYS A 85 -2.48 22.37 -18.04
N GLY A 86 -1.69 22.97 -17.15
CA GLY A 86 -1.99 24.23 -16.48
C GLY A 86 -2.84 24.10 -15.22
N VAL A 87 -2.92 22.91 -14.61
CA VAL A 87 -3.61 22.72 -13.33
C VAL A 87 -2.66 23.05 -12.19
N SER A 88 -3.04 24.00 -11.34
CA SER A 88 -2.28 24.30 -10.11
C SER A 88 -2.33 23.12 -9.14
N LEU A 89 -1.17 22.78 -8.57
CA LEU A 89 -1.04 21.71 -7.59
C LEU A 89 -0.91 22.29 -6.18
N HIS A 90 -1.54 21.64 -5.21
CA HIS A 90 -1.48 22.03 -3.80
C HIS A 90 -0.82 20.94 -2.99
N TYR A 91 0.20 21.27 -2.19
CA TYR A 91 0.91 20.31 -1.33
C TYR A 91 1.45 20.97 -0.07
N LYS A 92 1.98 20.15 0.85
CA LYS A 92 2.67 20.61 2.06
C LYS A 92 4.15 20.27 2.00
N ASP A 93 4.98 21.16 2.52
CA ASP A 93 6.37 20.91 2.88
C ASP A 93 6.73 21.76 4.12
N ASP A 94 8.01 21.75 4.51
CA ASP A 94 8.52 22.39 5.73
C ASP A 94 8.28 23.92 5.79
N ARG A 95 7.87 24.55 4.69
CA ARG A 95 7.49 25.97 4.64
C ARG A 95 6.06 26.22 5.14
N CYS A 96 5.24 25.18 5.29
CA CYS A 96 3.91 25.25 5.88
C CYS A 96 4.02 25.10 7.41
N THR A 97 3.59 26.12 8.15
CA THR A 97 3.69 26.17 9.61
C THR A 97 2.41 25.76 10.32
N THR A 98 1.27 25.79 9.62
CA THR A 98 -0.03 25.43 10.18
C THR A 98 -0.73 24.36 9.35
N GLU A 99 -1.69 23.67 9.96
CA GLU A 99 -2.48 22.63 9.28
C GLU A 99 -3.29 23.15 8.08
N LYS A 100 -3.59 24.45 8.06
CA LYS A 100 -4.38 25.09 7.01
C LYS A 100 -3.53 25.65 5.87
N GLU A 101 -2.21 25.66 6.02
CA GLU A 101 -1.29 26.17 5.01
C GLU A 101 -0.93 25.11 3.99
N PHE A 102 -0.90 25.53 2.73
CA PHE A 102 -0.50 24.74 1.58
C PHE A 102 0.34 25.60 0.66
N ILE A 103 1.20 24.96 -0.12
CA ILE A 103 1.88 25.57 -1.24
C ILE A 103 1.04 25.34 -2.48
N CYS A 104 0.68 26.42 -3.16
CA CYS A 104 0.10 26.40 -4.49
C CYS A 104 1.23 26.55 -5.51
N ALA A 105 1.51 25.49 -6.27
CA ALA A 105 2.37 25.56 -7.45
C ALA A 105 1.54 26.04 -8.64
N ASN A 106 1.87 27.24 -9.13
CA ASN A 106 1.18 27.88 -10.22
C ASN A 106 1.72 27.40 -11.59
N PRO A 107 0.90 27.44 -12.66
CA PRO A 107 1.31 26.97 -13.99
C PRO A 107 2.52 27.69 -14.59
N ASP A 108 2.83 28.90 -14.15
CA ASP A 108 4.05 29.64 -14.57
C ASP A 108 5.32 29.15 -13.83
N GLY A 109 5.18 28.15 -12.97
CA GLY A 109 6.26 27.62 -12.14
C GLY A 109 6.59 28.51 -10.94
N SER A 110 5.76 29.50 -10.58
CA SER A 110 5.85 30.20 -9.30
C SER A 110 5.21 29.36 -8.18
N GLU A 111 5.51 29.72 -6.93
CA GLU A 111 4.89 29.10 -5.76
C GLU A 111 4.39 30.14 -4.77
N ASP A 112 3.16 29.95 -4.31
CA ASP A 112 2.53 30.78 -3.29
C ASP A 112 2.21 29.95 -2.06
N LEU A 113 2.35 30.56 -0.88
CA LEU A 113 1.77 30.05 0.35
C LEU A 113 0.31 30.50 0.42
N VAL A 114 -0.60 29.54 0.60
CA VAL A 114 -2.04 29.76 0.65
C VAL A 114 -2.65 29.11 1.90
N ALA A 115 -3.71 29.69 2.44
CA ALA A 115 -4.53 29.09 3.49
C ALA A 115 -5.81 28.47 2.89
N PHE A 116 -6.10 27.22 3.22
CA PHE A 116 -7.38 26.59 2.88
C PHE A 116 -8.43 26.86 3.96
N ASN A 117 -9.58 27.38 3.53
CA ASN A 117 -10.76 27.51 4.36
C ASN A 117 -11.77 26.40 4.00
N ALA A 118 -11.99 25.48 4.94
CA ALA A 118 -12.85 24.31 4.73
C ALA A 118 -14.34 24.66 4.53
N ASP A 119 -14.84 25.68 5.23
CA ASP A 119 -16.24 26.10 5.17
C ASP A 119 -16.60 26.64 3.78
N SER A 120 -15.71 27.48 3.23
CA SER A 120 -15.88 28.09 1.91
C SER A 120 -15.29 27.26 0.76
N ARG A 121 -14.50 26.23 1.07
CA ARG A 121 -13.71 25.42 0.11
C ARG A 121 -12.82 26.26 -0.81
N LYS A 122 -12.25 27.35 -0.27
CA LYS A 122 -11.40 28.28 -1.03
C LYS A 122 -10.02 28.40 -0.42
N TYR A 123 -9.05 28.65 -1.30
CA TYR A 123 -7.70 29.04 -0.94
C TYR A 123 -7.60 30.56 -0.89
N SER A 124 -6.92 31.08 0.12
CA SER A 124 -6.59 32.50 0.28
C SER A 124 -5.09 32.68 0.23
N PHE A 125 -4.61 33.60 -0.60
CA PHE A 125 -3.19 33.94 -0.71
C PHE A 125 -2.65 34.50 0.62
N ILE A 126 -1.47 34.04 1.02
CA ILE A 126 -0.73 34.56 2.18
C ILE A 126 0.49 35.34 1.71
N LYS A 127 1.39 34.69 0.95
CA LYS A 127 2.61 35.29 0.41
C LYS A 127 3.16 34.49 -0.74
N GLN A 128 3.93 35.15 -1.61
CA GLN A 128 4.72 34.46 -2.62
C GLN A 128 5.96 33.82 -1.97
N LEU A 129 6.24 32.56 -2.33
CA LEU A 129 7.42 31.83 -1.87
C LEU A 129 8.52 31.84 -2.92
N LEU A 130 8.18 31.60 -4.18
CA LEU A 130 9.13 31.55 -5.28
C LEU A 130 8.56 32.26 -6.53
N PRO A 131 9.40 32.98 -7.28
CA PRO A 131 8.97 33.61 -8.53
C PRO A 131 8.80 32.57 -9.65
N ALA A 132 8.23 33.00 -10.77
CA ALA A 132 8.00 32.17 -11.95
C ALA A 132 9.26 31.38 -12.38
N GLY A 133 9.04 30.12 -12.77
CA GLY A 133 10.11 29.21 -13.19
C GLY A 133 11.06 28.71 -12.08
N LYS A 134 10.83 29.04 -10.81
CA LYS A 134 11.70 28.62 -9.69
C LYS A 134 11.08 27.56 -8.78
N GLY A 135 9.79 27.27 -8.95
CA GLY A 135 9.05 26.27 -8.17
C GLY A 135 9.45 24.84 -8.48
N ARG A 136 9.07 23.95 -7.57
CA ARG A 136 9.29 22.49 -7.59
C ARG A 136 8.85 21.86 -8.90
N TRP A 137 7.74 22.32 -9.47
CA TRP A 137 7.18 21.76 -10.70
C TRP A 137 7.58 22.54 -11.95
N ALA A 138 8.38 23.60 -11.84
CA ALA A 138 8.77 24.41 -12.99
C ALA A 138 9.51 23.61 -14.07
N TYR A 139 10.21 22.53 -13.70
CA TYR A 139 10.93 21.68 -14.66
C TYR A 139 9.99 20.96 -15.65
N THR A 140 8.71 20.77 -15.33
CA THR A 140 7.76 20.13 -16.26
C THR A 140 7.30 21.07 -17.37
N ASN A 141 7.55 22.38 -17.24
CA ASN A 141 7.20 23.37 -18.25
C ASN A 141 8.26 23.49 -19.35
N ASN A 142 9.46 22.94 -19.14
CA ASN A 142 10.49 22.87 -20.17
C ASN A 142 10.15 21.76 -21.17
N LYS A 143 9.22 22.07 -22.08
CA LYS A 143 9.11 21.38 -23.36
C LYS A 143 10.27 21.85 -24.23
N ASN A 144 11.31 21.04 -24.30
CA ASN A 144 12.10 20.95 -25.54
C ASN A 144 11.28 20.15 -26.56
#